data_AF-A0A6A0ACS7-F1
#
_entry.id   AF-A0A6A0ACS7-F1
#
_cell.length_a   1.000
_cell.length_b   1.000
_cell.length_c   1.000
_cell.angle_alpha   90.00
_cell.angle_beta   90.00
_cell.angle_gamma   90.00
#
_symmetry.space_group_name_H-M   'P 1'
#
loop_
_entity.id
_entity.type
_entity.pdbx_description
1 polymer ?
#
loop_
_entity_poly.entity_id
_entity_poly.type
_entity_poly.pdbx_seq_one_letter_code
_entity_poly.pdbx_strand_id
1 'polypeptide(L)'
;MPGTCGDPLRLVGLKAGDVQFVGIDQRGPCKDCCLAPYLPKTDFTFLLRGDDTVVRTVSLRACKYTGHGGVTPKLTIYKADPAACGKDEAAKAALKQTGSLEGNNCDNGDWGVRTTFTAQPGQDYLVVWGGMGRERQCGDSEVRVAIS
;
A
#
# COMPACT_ATOMS: atom_id res chain seq x y z
N MET A 1 -9.15 13.72 -0.07
CA MET A 1 -9.20 12.61 -1.03
C MET A 1 -8.91 11.36 -0.24
N PRO A 2 -9.80 10.36 -0.26
CA PRO A 2 -9.56 9.10 0.41
C PRO A 2 -8.31 8.42 -0.16
N GLY A 3 -7.62 7.63 0.66
CA GLY A 3 -6.35 7.01 0.30
C GLY A 3 -5.12 7.89 0.57
N THR A 4 -5.25 8.95 1.39
CA THR A 4 -4.13 9.79 1.86
C THR A 4 -3.97 9.65 3.37
N CYS A 5 -2.80 9.96 3.94
CA CYS A 5 -2.59 9.66 5.35
C CYS A 5 -3.57 10.36 6.32
N GLY A 6 -4.07 11.54 5.97
CA GLY A 6 -5.12 12.23 6.73
C GLY A 6 -6.53 11.64 6.53
N ASP A 7 -6.74 10.84 5.49
CA ASP A 7 -8.00 10.20 5.15
C ASP A 7 -7.73 8.83 4.47
N PRO A 8 -7.25 7.82 5.21
CA PRO A 8 -6.85 6.54 4.63
C PRO A 8 -8.07 5.74 4.19
N LEU A 9 -7.92 4.98 3.10
CA LEU A 9 -8.99 4.10 2.64
C LEU A 9 -9.18 2.96 3.65
N ARG A 10 -10.40 2.81 4.17
CA ARG A 10 -10.70 1.83 5.22
C ARG A 10 -10.95 0.46 4.61
N LEU A 11 -10.23 -0.54 5.09
CA LEU A 11 -10.44 -1.96 4.82
C LEU A 11 -11.07 -2.58 6.07
N VAL A 12 -12.33 -2.97 5.94
CA VAL A 12 -13.18 -3.45 7.04
C VAL A 12 -13.84 -4.77 6.65
N GLY A 13 -14.13 -5.60 7.65
CA GLY A 13 -14.86 -6.85 7.53
C GLY A 13 -14.05 -8.04 7.03
N LEU A 14 -12.73 -7.94 6.86
CA LEU A 14 -11.92 -8.98 6.24
C LEU A 14 -11.68 -10.18 7.19
N LYS A 15 -12.16 -11.36 6.83
CA LYS A 15 -12.02 -12.63 7.54
C LYS A 15 -10.97 -13.52 6.89
N ALA A 16 -10.53 -14.56 7.61
CA ALA A 16 -9.62 -15.55 7.06
C ALA A 16 -10.21 -16.20 5.79
N GLY A 17 -9.42 -16.25 4.72
CA GLY A 17 -9.85 -16.64 3.38
C GLY A 17 -10.24 -15.46 2.47
N ASP A 18 -10.50 -14.27 3.03
CA ASP A 18 -10.89 -13.12 2.23
C ASP A 18 -9.73 -12.56 1.43
N VAL A 19 -10.08 -12.09 0.23
CA VAL A 19 -9.20 -11.35 -0.66
C VAL A 19 -9.91 -10.08 -1.09
N GLN A 20 -9.33 -8.92 -0.77
CA GLN A 20 -9.81 -7.62 -1.21
C GLN A 20 -8.82 -6.99 -2.19
N PHE A 21 -9.37 -6.44 -3.28
CA PHE A 21 -8.63 -5.71 -4.29
C PHE A 21 -8.97 -4.22 -4.19
N VAL A 22 -7.94 -3.39 -4.20
CA VAL A 22 -8.08 -1.94 -4.30
C VAL A 22 -7.31 -1.46 -5.51
N GLY A 23 -8.05 -1.07 -6.54
CA GLY A 23 -7.52 -0.37 -7.70
C GLY A 23 -7.22 1.09 -7.36
N ILE A 24 -6.09 1.58 -7.87
CA ILE A 24 -5.62 2.94 -7.75
C ILE A 24 -5.33 3.43 -9.16
N ASP A 25 -6.21 4.30 -9.66
CA ASP A 25 -6.00 5.01 -10.91
C ASP A 25 -4.99 6.15 -10.67
N GLN A 26 -3.77 5.98 -11.16
CA GLN A 26 -2.76 7.05 -11.17
C GLN A 26 -2.84 7.80 -12.51
N ARG A 27 -3.99 8.43 -12.74
CA ARG A 27 -4.34 9.36 -13.83
C ARG A 27 -3.66 9.09 -15.18
N GLY A 28 -4.45 8.52 -16.08
CA GLY A 28 -4.41 8.80 -17.51
C GLY A 28 -3.76 7.70 -18.36
N PRO A 29 -4.20 7.53 -19.62
CA PRO A 29 -3.65 6.52 -20.51
C PRO A 29 -2.16 6.80 -20.75
N CYS A 30 -1.32 5.76 -20.61
CA CYS A 30 0.12 5.84 -20.88
C CYS A 30 0.49 6.04 -22.36
N LYS A 31 -0.43 6.53 -23.19
CA LYS A 31 -0.24 6.73 -24.64
C LYS A 31 0.87 7.73 -24.96
N ASP A 32 1.11 8.73 -24.10
CA ASP A 32 2.17 9.72 -24.29
C ASP A 32 2.98 9.94 -23.01
N CYS A 33 4.01 9.09 -22.81
CA CYS A 33 4.96 9.15 -21.68
C CYS A 33 5.67 10.52 -21.54
N CYS A 34 5.61 11.37 -22.57
CA CYS A 34 6.19 12.71 -22.58
C CYS A 34 5.32 13.79 -21.93
N LEU A 35 4.02 13.54 -21.78
CA LEU A 35 3.03 14.53 -21.31
C LEU A 35 2.42 14.18 -19.95
N ALA A 36 2.76 13.03 -19.36
CA ALA A 36 2.26 12.68 -18.04
C ALA A 36 2.71 13.75 -17.02
N PRO A 37 1.78 14.36 -16.28
CA PRO A 37 2.11 15.37 -15.29
C PRO A 37 3.02 14.77 -14.22
N TYR A 38 3.94 15.57 -13.69
CA TYR A 38 4.66 15.20 -12.47
C TYR A 38 3.63 15.06 -11.35
N LEU A 39 3.32 13.83 -10.97
CA LEU A 39 2.54 13.61 -9.77
C LEU A 39 3.43 13.95 -8.57
N PRO A 40 2.91 14.73 -7.60
CA PRO A 40 3.61 14.87 -6.33
C PRO A 40 3.79 13.47 -5.73
N LYS A 41 4.86 13.30 -4.96
CA LYS A 41 5.06 12.08 -4.16
C LYS A 41 3.81 11.88 -3.31
N THR A 42 2.95 10.96 -3.74
CA THR A 42 1.67 10.70 -3.10
C THR A 42 1.78 9.29 -2.56
N ASP A 43 1.82 9.15 -1.24
CA ASP A 43 1.75 7.85 -0.63
C ASP A 43 0.26 7.47 -0.51
N PHE A 44 -0.12 6.31 -1.02
CA PHE A 44 -1.47 5.77 -0.83
C PHE A 44 -1.55 5.07 0.52
N THR A 45 -2.58 5.36 1.30
CA THR A 45 -2.71 4.81 2.64
C THR A 45 -4.02 4.07 2.85
N PHE A 46 -3.93 2.91 3.47
CA PHE A 46 -5.05 2.03 3.80
C PHE A 46 -5.09 1.78 5.30
N LEU A 47 -6.28 1.82 5.90
CA LEU A 47 -6.49 1.47 7.30
C LEU A 47 -7.13 0.08 7.36
N LEU A 48 -6.33 -0.93 7.71
CA LEU A 48 -6.84 -2.26 8.04
C LEU A 48 -7.38 -2.24 9.47
N ARG A 49 -8.67 -2.53 9.64
CA ARG A 49 -9.29 -2.54 10.97
C ARG A 49 -8.99 -3.84 11.72
N GLY A 50 -8.77 -3.71 13.02
CA GLY A 50 -8.73 -4.78 14.02
C GLY A 50 -10.13 -5.20 14.43
N ASP A 51 -11.05 -5.32 13.49
CA ASP A 51 -12.43 -5.76 13.74
C ASP A 51 -12.58 -7.26 13.96
N ASP A 52 -11.47 -7.99 13.96
CA ASP A 52 -11.41 -9.41 14.29
C ASP A 52 -10.83 -9.66 15.68
N THR A 53 -11.31 -10.73 16.30
CA THR A 53 -10.93 -11.18 17.63
C THR A 53 -9.82 -12.23 17.61
N VAL A 54 -9.38 -12.65 16.42
CA VAL A 54 -8.31 -13.64 16.25
C VAL A 54 -7.05 -13.04 15.63
N VAL A 55 -5.90 -13.68 15.89
CA VAL A 55 -4.65 -13.39 15.20
C VAL A 55 -4.79 -13.78 13.73
N ARG A 56 -4.34 -12.92 12.82
CA ARG A 56 -4.45 -13.13 11.37
C ARG A 56 -3.10 -12.93 10.69
N THR A 57 -2.79 -13.73 9.68
CA THR A 57 -1.68 -13.42 8.77
C THR A 57 -2.22 -12.62 7.61
N VAL A 58 -1.69 -11.40 7.43
CA VAL A 58 -2.09 -10.48 6.39
C VAL A 58 -1.03 -10.48 5.31
N SER A 59 -1.41 -10.88 4.10
CA SER A 59 -0.61 -10.74 2.89
C SER A 59 -1.03 -9.49 2.14
N LEU A 60 -0.08 -8.60 1.89
CA LEU A 60 -0.24 -7.41 1.07
C LEU A 60 0.59 -7.59 -0.19
N ARG A 61 0.00 -7.34 -1.35
CA ARG A 61 0.72 -7.26 -2.63
C ARG A 61 0.35 -5.94 -3.27
N ALA A 62 1.35 -5.14 -3.61
CA ALA A 62 1.16 -3.90 -4.35
C ALA A 62 1.85 -4.03 -5.71
N CYS A 63 1.07 -3.85 -6.77
CA CYS A 63 1.48 -4.07 -8.15
C CYS A 63 1.25 -2.81 -9.00
N LYS A 64 2.27 -2.42 -9.76
CA LYS A 64 2.13 -1.42 -10.82
C LYS A 64 1.69 -2.17 -12.08
N TYR A 65 0.49 -1.92 -12.59
CA TYR A 65 -0.06 -2.66 -13.74
C TYR A 65 0.38 -2.07 -15.08
N THR A 66 0.57 -0.76 -15.15
CA THR A 66 1.00 -0.08 -16.37
C THR A 66 1.78 1.18 -16.02
N GLY A 67 2.83 1.50 -16.78
CA GLY A 67 3.50 2.80 -16.71
C GLY A 67 5.03 2.77 -16.79
N HIS A 68 5.60 3.79 -17.42
CA HIS A 68 7.03 4.08 -17.40
C HIS A 68 7.43 4.74 -16.06
N GLY A 69 8.69 4.62 -15.67
CA GLY A 69 9.24 5.16 -14.41
C GLY A 69 9.85 4.07 -13.54
N GLY A 70 11.14 4.23 -13.23
CA GLY A 70 12.02 3.28 -12.53
C GLY A 70 11.81 3.32 -11.03
N VAL A 71 10.56 3.18 -10.60
CA VAL A 71 10.18 3.32 -9.20
C VAL A 71 10.23 1.95 -8.53
N THR A 72 10.96 1.84 -7.42
CA THR A 72 10.84 0.69 -6.52
C THR A 72 9.68 0.92 -5.56
N PRO A 73 8.54 0.23 -5.72
CA PRO A 73 7.42 0.37 -4.81
C PRO A 73 7.83 -0.06 -3.39
N LYS A 74 7.32 0.64 -2.38
CA LYS A 74 7.59 0.33 -0.97
C LYS A 74 6.26 0.19 -0.23
N LEU A 75 6.08 -0.94 0.45
CA LEU A 75 5.04 -1.11 1.44
C LEU A 75 5.62 -0.91 2.83
N THR A 76 4.99 -0.04 3.61
CA THR A 76 5.31 0.15 5.03
C THR A 76 4.05 -0.04 5.84
N ILE A 77 4.13 -0.80 6.92
CA ILE A 77 3.00 -1.07 7.81
C ILE A 77 3.31 -0.43 9.15
N TYR A 78 2.34 0.28 9.71
CA TYR A 78 2.42 0.86 11.04
C TYR A 78 1.28 0.30 11.90
N LYS A 79 1.54 0.05 13.19
CA LYS A 79 0.43 -0.05 14.16
C LYS A 79 -0.35 1.25 14.11
N ALA A 80 -1.68 1.17 14.00
CA ALA A 80 -2.52 2.32 13.61
C ALA A 80 -2.30 3.53 14.50
N ASP A 81 -1.52 4.44 13.95
CA ASP A 81 -1.40 5.80 14.35
C ASP A 81 -1.68 6.62 13.10
N PRO A 82 -2.87 7.24 12.99
CA PRO A 82 -3.21 8.10 11.85
C PRO A 82 -2.23 9.25 11.67
N ALA A 83 -1.49 9.64 12.71
CA ALA A 83 -0.44 10.64 12.63
C ALA A 83 0.92 10.05 12.19
N ALA A 84 1.05 8.74 11.97
CA ALA A 84 2.31 8.09 11.60
C ALA A 84 3.01 8.74 10.41
N CYS A 85 2.27 9.21 9.40
CA CYS A 85 2.93 9.87 8.26
C CYS A 85 3.46 11.27 8.57
N GLY A 86 2.91 11.96 9.56
CA GLY A 86 3.34 13.28 10.03
C GLY A 86 4.44 13.23 11.11
N LYS A 87 4.73 12.03 11.64
CA LYS A 87 5.78 11.82 12.64
C LYS A 87 7.19 11.86 12.03
N ASP A 88 8.18 12.15 12.86
CA ASP A 88 9.58 11.97 12.49
C ASP A 88 9.95 10.49 12.27
N GLU A 89 11.12 10.24 11.68
CA GLU A 89 11.56 8.90 11.31
C GLU A 89 11.80 7.98 12.51
N ALA A 90 12.19 8.52 13.67
CA ALA A 90 12.40 7.72 14.89
C ALA A 90 11.07 7.22 15.47
N ALA A 91 10.08 8.11 15.53
CA ALA A 91 8.73 7.78 15.97
C ALA A 91 8.00 6.87 14.97
N LYS A 92 8.27 6.99 13.66
CA LYS A 92 7.83 6.03 12.65
C LYS A 92 8.45 4.64 12.84
N ALA A 93 9.74 4.57 13.14
CA ALA A 93 10.44 3.30 13.33
C ALA A 93 9.85 2.48 14.49
N ALA A 94 9.46 3.14 15.59
CA ALA A 94 8.81 2.49 16.73
C ALA A 94 7.43 1.91 16.41
N LEU A 95 6.71 2.50 15.45
CA LEU A 95 5.38 2.06 15.02
C LEU A 95 5.44 1.04 13.88
N LYS A 96 6.58 0.96 13.20
CA LYS A 96 6.76 0.15 12.01
C LYS A 96 6.68 -1.33 12.36
N GLN A 97 5.79 -2.01 11.66
CA GLN A 97 5.74 -3.46 11.66
C GLN A 97 6.69 -3.97 10.58
N THR A 98 7.59 -4.88 10.95
CA THR A 98 8.44 -5.59 9.99
C THR A 98 7.60 -6.64 9.28
N GLY A 99 7.66 -6.67 7.96
CA GLY A 99 7.16 -7.77 7.15
C GLY A 99 8.27 -8.36 6.30
N SER A 100 8.09 -9.58 5.81
CA SER A 100 8.98 -10.14 4.78
C SER A 100 8.74 -9.36 3.49
N LEU A 101 9.79 -8.89 2.82
CA LEU A 101 9.66 -8.22 1.52
C LEU A 101 10.11 -9.18 0.44
N GLU A 102 9.23 -9.42 -0.53
CA GLU A 102 9.57 -10.16 -1.76
C GLU A 102 9.50 -9.18 -2.94
N GLY A 103 10.55 -9.14 -3.77
CA GLY A 103 10.59 -8.35 -5.00
C GLY A 103 10.12 -9.16 -6.21
N ASN A 104 9.51 -8.48 -7.20
CA ASN A 104 9.10 -9.02 -8.52
C ASN A 104 8.10 -10.18 -8.49
N ASN A 105 6.92 -9.95 -7.93
CA ASN A 105 5.87 -10.96 -7.85
C ASN A 105 4.49 -10.45 -8.33
N CYS A 106 4.41 -9.63 -9.37
CA CYS A 106 3.12 -9.36 -10.01
C CYS A 106 2.85 -10.36 -11.12
N ASP A 107 1.59 -10.77 -11.30
CA ASP A 107 1.22 -11.93 -12.12
C ASP A 107 1.56 -11.77 -13.62
N ASN A 108 1.91 -10.55 -14.06
CA ASN A 108 2.28 -10.22 -15.44
C ASN A 108 3.78 -9.91 -15.64
N GLY A 109 4.64 -10.19 -14.66
CA GLY A 109 6.07 -9.83 -14.72
C GLY A 109 6.36 -8.34 -14.42
N ASP A 110 5.34 -7.60 -13.98
CA ASP A 110 5.45 -6.21 -13.57
C ASP A 110 6.18 -6.05 -12.22
N TRP A 111 6.69 -4.84 -12.01
CA TRP A 111 7.31 -4.45 -10.75
C TRP A 111 6.27 -4.38 -9.62
N GLY A 112 6.53 -5.15 -8.58
CA GLY A 112 5.70 -5.19 -7.39
C GLY A 112 6.47 -5.46 -6.13
N VAL A 113 5.82 -5.17 -5.01
CA VAL A 113 6.30 -5.49 -3.68
C VAL A 113 5.22 -6.29 -2.97
N ARG A 114 5.64 -7.40 -2.36
CA ARG A 114 4.78 -8.17 -1.48
C ARG A 114 5.32 -8.07 -0.07
N THR A 115 4.40 -7.99 0.90
CA THR A 115 4.76 -8.19 2.29
C THR A 115 3.72 -8.97 3.07
N THR A 116 4.17 -9.66 4.11
CA THR A 116 3.33 -10.40 5.04
C THR A 116 3.63 -9.96 6.46
N PHE A 117 2.59 -9.80 7.27
CA PHE A 117 2.71 -9.50 8.70
C PHE A 117 1.58 -10.14 9.52
N THR A 118 1.81 -10.28 10.82
CA THR A 118 0.82 -10.80 11.77
C THR A 118 0.02 -9.65 12.38
N ALA A 119 -1.29 -9.63 12.13
CA ALA A 119 -2.23 -8.70 12.74
C ALA A 119 -2.75 -9.28 14.06
N GLN A 120 -2.62 -8.50 15.14
CA GLN A 120 -3.11 -8.88 16.47
C GLN A 120 -4.64 -8.62 16.57
N PRO A 121 -5.35 -9.39 17.40
CA PRO A 121 -6.77 -9.14 17.70
C PRO A 121 -7.01 -7.69 18.12
N GLY A 122 -8.06 -7.05 17.61
CA GLY A 122 -8.42 -5.69 18.03
C GLY A 122 -7.50 -4.56 17.53
N GLN A 123 -6.34 -4.87 16.92
CA GLN A 123 -5.35 -3.87 16.52
C GLN A 123 -5.60 -3.38 15.10
N ASP A 124 -5.79 -2.07 14.96
CA ASP A 124 -5.80 -1.41 13.65
C ASP A 124 -4.37 -1.28 13.10
N TYR A 125 -4.21 -1.26 11.77
CA TYR A 125 -2.93 -1.06 11.08
C TYR A 125 -3.06 -0.05 9.94
N LEU A 126 -2.10 0.87 9.83
CA LEU A 126 -1.96 1.77 8.69
C LEU A 126 -0.96 1.18 7.71
N VAL A 127 -1.43 0.85 6.51
CA VAL A 127 -0.60 0.40 5.39
C VAL A 127 -0.32 1.61 4.50
N VAL A 128 0.94 1.90 4.27
CA VAL A 128 1.40 2.99 3.40
C VAL A 128 2.09 2.35 2.20
N TRP A 129 1.48 2.51 1.03
CA TRP A 129 2.11 2.25 -0.25
C TRP A 129 2.75 3.54 -0.75
N GLY A 130 4.07 3.58 -0.65
CA GLY A 130 4.88 4.71 -1.06
C GLY A 130 6.03 4.30 -1.96
N GLY A 131 7.01 5.19 -2.03
CA GLY A 131 8.18 5.01 -2.90
C GLY A 131 7.99 5.56 -4.31
N MET A 132 6.78 6.04 -4.65
CA MET A 132 6.47 6.79 -5.87
C MET A 132 7.26 8.10 -5.89
N GLY A 133 8.39 8.11 -6.60
CA GLY A 133 9.22 9.30 -6.77
C GLY A 133 8.48 10.42 -7.52
N ARG A 134 9.08 11.60 -7.58
CA ARG A 134 8.63 12.67 -8.49
C ARG A 134 9.02 12.29 -9.91
N GLU A 135 8.21 11.49 -10.58
CA GLU A 135 8.43 11.09 -11.98
C GLU A 135 7.14 11.23 -12.78
N ARG A 136 7.28 11.17 -14.12
CA ARG A 136 6.16 11.07 -15.05
C ARG A 136 5.47 9.72 -14.83
N GLN A 137 4.43 9.73 -14.01
CA GLN A 137 3.64 8.55 -13.66
C GLN A 137 2.32 8.57 -14.42
N CYS A 138 2.01 7.44 -15.02
CA CYS A 138 0.73 7.14 -15.66
C CYS A 138 0.44 5.67 -15.40
N GLY A 139 -0.84 5.31 -15.46
CA GLY A 139 -1.29 3.93 -15.44
C GLY A 139 -1.88 3.47 -14.12
N ASP A 140 -2.34 2.22 -14.13
CA ASP A 140 -3.07 1.65 -13.02
C ASP A 140 -2.13 0.95 -12.04
N SER A 141 -2.55 0.97 -10.78
CA SER A 141 -1.84 0.39 -9.66
C SER A 141 -2.85 -0.35 -8.81
N GLU A 142 -2.47 -1.45 -8.18
CA GLU A 142 -3.38 -2.19 -7.30
C GLU A 142 -2.72 -2.54 -5.98
N VAL A 143 -3.53 -2.60 -4.93
CA VAL A 143 -3.20 -3.31 -3.69
C VAL A 143 -4.16 -4.45 -3.49
N ARG A 144 -3.61 -5.65 -3.37
CA ARG A 144 -4.33 -6.85 -2.95
C ARG A 144 -4.03 -7.15 -1.49
N VAL A 145 -5.08 -7.33 -0.70
CA VAL A 145 -5.02 -7.74 0.69
C VAL A 145 -5.64 -9.13 0.81
N ALA A 146 -4.90 -10.09 1.36
CA ALA A 146 -5.39 -11.44 1.62
C ALA A 146 -5.17 -11.81 3.09
N ILE A 147 -6.15 -12.46 3.70
CA ILE A 147 -6.12 -12.88 5.09
C ILE A 147 -6.06 -14.41 5.16
N SER A 148 -5.12 -14.96 5.93
CA SER A 148 -4.98 -16.40 6.20
C SER A 148 -4.82 -16.70 7.68
#